data_AF-A0A7S0B6M7-F1
#
_entry.id   AF-A0A7S0B6M7-F1
#
_cell.length_a   1.000
_cell.length_b   1.000
_cell.length_c   1.000
_cell.angle_alpha   90.00
_cell.angle_beta   90.00
_cell.angle_gamma   90.00
#
_symmetry.space_group_name_H-M   'P 1'
#
loop_
_entity.id
_entity.type
_entity.pdbx_description
1 polymer ?
#
loop_
_entity_poly.entity_id
_entity_poly.type
_entity_poly.pdbx_seq_one_letter_code
_entity_poly.pdbx_strand_id
1 'polypeptide(L)'
;EAEVWRQSEMQISSQVRIQDAKIEEMRQQEQERQRHIAELERKLEELTQQPPPAPAPRELETAAPAPEPPAAPPAELPPEPPPLQRWYVATGDDELDKLLEKQLIDLGPDPLKGNELVRTGPSKYKLGDKRVFMKLNAGAVTIRDNGRFVPLVQWLKDVEPAATGPRGSLHDDDLFGAMDAASPYAQHS
;
A
#
# COMPACT_ATOMS: atom_id res chain seq x y z
N GLU A 1 8.08 2.20 -59.42
CA GLU A 1 9.08 2.44 -58.34
C GLU A 1 9.08 3.90 -57.86
N ALA A 2 9.20 4.91 -58.74
CA ALA A 2 9.21 6.32 -58.32
C ALA A 2 7.94 6.79 -57.57
N GLU A 3 6.76 6.27 -57.90
CA GLU A 3 5.50 6.62 -57.22
C GLU A 3 5.41 6.06 -55.80
N VAL A 4 5.93 4.84 -55.59
CA VAL A 4 5.95 4.19 -54.27
C VAL A 4 6.84 4.97 -53.30
N TRP A 5 7.96 5.50 -53.79
CA TRP A 5 8.85 6.32 -52.98
C TRP A 5 8.20 7.64 -52.55
N ARG A 6 7.53 8.35 -53.47
CA ARG A 6 6.78 9.57 -53.15
C ARG A 6 5.64 9.32 -52.16
N GLN A 7 4.95 8.19 -52.28
CA GLN A 7 3.90 7.81 -51.34
C GLN A 7 4.47 7.55 -49.94
N SER A 8 5.62 6.87 -49.86
CA SER A 8 6.33 6.64 -48.61
C SER A 8 6.81 7.95 -47.96
N GLU A 9 7.39 8.87 -48.72
CA GLU A 9 7.81 10.18 -48.20
C GLU A 9 6.64 11.00 -47.66
N MET A 10 5.49 10.95 -48.34
CA MET A 10 4.28 11.64 -47.87
C MET A 10 3.75 11.04 -46.57
N GLN A 11 3.77 9.70 -46.44
CA GLN A 11 3.38 9.02 -45.20
C GLN A 11 4.31 9.35 -44.04
N ILE A 12 5.63 9.32 -44.26
CA ILE A 12 6.62 9.67 -43.22
C ILE A 12 6.45 11.14 -42.81
N SER A 13 6.30 12.05 -43.77
CA SER A 13 6.08 13.47 -43.49
C SER A 13 4.79 13.70 -42.69
N SER A 14 3.72 12.95 -42.99
CA SER A 14 2.48 13.00 -42.23
C SER A 14 2.67 12.48 -40.81
N GLN A 15 3.40 11.37 -40.62
CA GLN A 15 3.67 10.82 -39.29
C GLN A 15 4.49 11.77 -38.42
N VAL A 16 5.53 12.40 -38.98
CA VAL A 16 6.36 13.38 -38.24
C VAL A 16 5.51 14.54 -37.76
N ARG A 17 4.64 15.12 -38.61
CA ARG A 17 3.75 16.22 -38.19
C ARG A 17 2.79 15.82 -37.08
N ILE A 18 2.27 14.59 -37.12
CA ILE A 18 1.39 14.07 -36.06
C ILE A 18 2.17 13.90 -34.76
N GLN A 19 3.41 13.38 -34.83
CA GLN A 19 4.27 13.24 -33.65
C GLN A 19 4.65 14.60 -33.06
N ASP A 20 5.00 15.58 -33.88
CA ASP A 20 5.33 16.93 -33.44
C ASP A 20 4.14 17.61 -32.76
N ALA A 21 2.93 17.48 -33.33
CA ALA A 21 1.71 17.99 -32.71
C ALA A 21 1.44 17.35 -31.34
N LYS A 22 1.66 16.03 -31.22
CA LYS A 22 1.49 15.31 -29.95
C LYS A 22 2.54 15.71 -28.90
N ILE A 23 3.77 15.99 -29.32
CA ILE A 23 4.83 16.46 -28.43
C ILE A 23 4.46 17.86 -27.89
N GLU A 24 3.96 18.75 -28.74
CA GLU A 24 3.56 20.09 -28.32
C GLU A 24 2.34 20.06 -27.39
N GLU A 25 1.35 19.19 -27.66
CA GLU A 25 0.20 18.96 -26.77
C GLU A 25 0.65 18.45 -25.40
N MET A 26 1.54 17.46 -25.35
CA MET A 26 2.08 16.94 -24.09
C MET A 26 2.86 18.02 -23.32
N ARG A 27 3.59 18.88 -24.03
CA ARG A 27 4.31 20.00 -23.42
C ARG A 27 3.37 21.04 -22.83
N GLN A 28 2.26 21.35 -23.52
CA GLN A 28 1.22 22.23 -23.00
C GLN A 28 0.56 21.65 -21.76
N GLN A 29 0.20 20.36 -21.79
CA GLN A 29 -0.39 19.67 -20.65
C GLN A 29 0.53 19.70 -19.42
N GLU A 30 1.84 19.49 -19.60
CA GLU A 30 2.79 19.56 -18.49
C GLU A 30 2.94 20.98 -17.95
N GLN A 31 2.90 22.01 -18.80
CA GLN A 31 2.90 23.41 -18.33
C GLN A 31 1.65 23.75 -17.51
N GLU A 32 0.47 23.30 -17.94
CA GLU A 32 -0.77 23.48 -17.18
C GLU A 32 -0.72 22.76 -15.83
N ARG A 33 -0.21 21.52 -15.82
CA ARG A 33 -0.01 20.75 -14.60
C ARG A 33 0.94 21.47 -13.63
N GLN A 34 2.04 22.02 -14.14
CA GLN A 34 2.98 22.80 -13.32
C GLN A 34 2.36 24.07 -12.77
N ARG A 35 1.53 24.79 -13.55
CA ARG A 35 0.80 25.96 -13.05
C ARG A 35 -0.15 25.60 -11.92
N HIS A 36 -0.88 24.49 -12.06
CA HIS A 36 -1.80 24.03 -11.03
C HIS A 36 -1.06 23.63 -9.74
N ILE A 37 0.09 22.96 -9.85
CA ILE A 37 0.93 22.64 -8.69
C ILE A 37 1.37 23.92 -7.98
N ALA A 38 1.89 24.91 -8.72
CA ALA A 38 2.31 26.18 -8.14
C ALA A 38 1.16 26.94 -7.46
N GLU A 39 -0.06 26.86 -7.99
CA GLU A 39 -1.26 27.43 -7.38
C GLU A 39 -1.61 26.73 -6.05
N LEU A 40 -1.59 25.39 -6.04
CA LEU A 40 -1.85 24.61 -4.82
C LEU A 40 -0.80 24.87 -3.74
N GLU A 41 0.48 24.97 -4.11
CA GLU A 41 1.56 25.33 -3.19
C GLU A 41 1.33 26.71 -2.57
N ARG A 42 0.94 27.70 -3.39
CA ARG A 42 0.61 29.04 -2.89
C ARG A 42 -0.57 29.03 -1.91
N LYS A 43 -1.61 28.25 -2.20
CA LYS A 43 -2.78 28.13 -1.31
C LYS A 43 -2.43 27.42 0.00
N LEU A 44 -1.54 26.44 -0.06
CA LEU A 44 -1.06 25.73 1.12
C LEU A 44 -0.24 26.67 2.02
N GLU A 45 0.62 27.49 1.42
CA GLU A 45 1.39 28.52 2.12
C GLU A 45 0.46 29.55 2.81
N GLU A 46 -0.61 29.99 2.13
CA GLU A 46 -1.61 30.89 2.69
C GLU A 46 -2.33 30.28 3.90
N LEU A 47 -2.68 28.99 3.84
CA LEU A 47 -3.28 28.27 4.96
C LEU A 47 -2.33 28.10 6.14
N THR A 48 -1.03 27.87 5.88
CA THR A 48 -0.02 27.81 6.95
C THR A 48 0.29 29.16 7.59
N GLN A 49 0.13 30.26 6.85
CA GLN A 49 0.27 31.61 7.39
C GLN A 49 -0.99 32.10 8.12
N GLN A 50 -2.10 31.35 8.05
CA GLN A 50 -3.29 31.67 8.82
C GLN A 50 -2.97 31.46 10.31
N PRO A 51 -3.00 32.51 11.14
CA PRO A 51 -2.71 32.37 12.55
C PRO A 51 -3.68 31.36 13.16
N PRO A 52 -3.21 30.46 14.06
CA PRO A 52 -4.10 29.51 14.71
C PRO A 52 -5.26 30.28 15.32
N PRO A 53 -6.51 29.82 15.16
CA PRO A 53 -7.66 30.46 15.80
C PRO A 53 -7.32 30.58 17.29
N ALA A 54 -7.46 31.80 17.81
CA ALA A 54 -7.12 32.12 19.19
C ALA A 54 -7.69 31.03 20.10
N PRO A 55 -6.89 30.44 21.01
CA PRO A 55 -7.39 29.43 21.91
C PRO A 55 -8.59 30.02 22.65
N ALA A 56 -9.77 29.43 22.44
CA ALA A 56 -10.92 29.74 23.26
C ALA A 56 -10.47 29.61 24.73
N PRO A 57 -10.83 30.56 25.61
CA PRO A 57 -10.41 30.51 27.00
C PRO A 57 -10.85 29.18 27.60
N ARG A 58 -9.89 28.29 27.83
CA ARG A 58 -10.07 27.08 28.64
C ARG A 58 -10.33 27.57 30.04
N GLU A 59 -11.61 27.56 30.43
CA GLU A 59 -12.01 27.72 31.82
C GLU A 59 -11.23 26.70 32.65
N LEU A 60 -10.43 27.21 33.58
CA LEU A 60 -9.65 26.45 34.54
C LEU A 60 -10.61 25.77 35.52
N GLU A 61 -11.13 24.60 35.17
CA GLU A 61 -11.81 23.73 36.12
C GLU A 61 -10.77 23.09 37.03
N THR A 62 -10.55 23.80 38.13
CA THR A 62 -9.76 23.38 39.29
C THR A 62 -10.66 22.45 40.12
N ALA A 63 -10.45 21.13 40.08
CA ALA A 63 -11.15 20.21 40.98
C ALA A 63 -10.29 18.99 41.35
N ALA A 64 -9.67 19.11 42.53
CA ALA A 64 -9.39 18.12 43.58
C ALA A 64 -9.05 16.63 43.25
N PRO A 65 -8.06 16.03 43.94
CA PRO A 65 -7.95 14.59 44.10
C PRO A 65 -8.96 14.11 45.17
N ALA A 66 -9.81 13.13 44.82
CA ALA A 66 -10.76 12.49 45.71
C ALA A 66 -10.89 10.98 45.37
N PRO A 67 -11.30 10.14 46.34
CA PRO A 67 -10.76 8.81 46.61
C PRO A 67 -11.34 7.66 45.77
N GLU A 68 -10.63 6.53 45.78
CA GLU A 68 -11.06 5.23 45.24
C GLU A 68 -12.48 4.84 45.73
N PRO A 69 -13.42 4.55 44.83
CA PRO A 69 -14.71 3.99 45.20
C PRO A 69 -14.65 2.45 45.37
N PRO A 70 -15.45 1.88 46.28
CA PRO A 70 -15.50 0.45 46.55
C PRO A 70 -16.19 -0.33 45.42
N ALA A 71 -15.74 -1.57 45.25
CA ALA A 71 -16.20 -2.54 44.26
C ALA A 71 -17.73 -2.58 44.10
N ALA A 72 -18.20 -2.17 42.92
CA ALA A 72 -19.55 -2.41 42.43
C ALA A 72 -19.56 -3.68 41.56
N PRO A 73 -20.67 -4.46 41.56
CA PRO A 73 -20.77 -5.77 40.91
C PRO A 73 -20.64 -5.68 39.39
N PRO A 74 -20.22 -6.79 38.73
CA PRO A 74 -19.90 -6.80 37.30
C PRO A 74 -21.13 -6.45 36.47
N ALA A 75 -21.07 -5.30 35.80
CA ALA A 75 -21.97 -4.99 34.70
C ALA A 75 -21.67 -5.98 33.56
N GLU A 76 -22.68 -6.72 33.14
CA GLU A 76 -22.65 -7.56 31.94
C GLU A 76 -22.16 -6.72 30.76
N LEU A 77 -20.92 -7.00 30.34
CA LEU A 77 -20.35 -6.47 29.11
C LEU A 77 -21.25 -6.87 27.94
N PRO A 78 -21.67 -5.94 27.08
CA PRO A 78 -22.36 -6.28 25.84
C PRO A 78 -21.49 -7.28 25.04
N PRO A 79 -22.10 -8.22 24.31
CA PRO A 79 -21.38 -9.29 23.62
C PRO A 79 -20.29 -8.67 22.74
N GLU A 80 -19.04 -8.97 23.10
CA GLU A 80 -17.86 -8.57 22.36
C GLU A 80 -18.07 -9.02 20.91
N PRO A 81 -18.04 -8.11 19.92
CA PRO A 81 -18.18 -8.51 18.52
C PRO A 81 -17.12 -9.59 18.24
N PRO A 82 -17.47 -10.65 17.49
CA PRO A 82 -16.55 -11.75 17.23
C PRO A 82 -15.21 -11.17 16.77
N PRO A 83 -14.08 -11.67 17.30
CA PRO A 83 -12.78 -11.08 17.02
C PRO A 83 -12.61 -11.03 15.52
N LEU A 84 -12.65 -9.82 14.95
CA LEU A 84 -12.37 -9.60 13.55
C LEU A 84 -11.01 -10.24 13.31
N GLN A 85 -10.99 -11.22 12.42
CA GLN A 85 -9.81 -12.01 12.15
C GLN A 85 -8.69 -11.03 11.76
N ARG A 86 -7.74 -10.84 12.68
CA ARG A 86 -6.66 -9.86 12.52
C ARG A 86 -5.65 -10.44 11.55
N TRP A 87 -5.78 -10.05 10.28
CA TRP A 87 -4.88 -10.45 9.20
C TRP A 87 -3.44 -9.99 9.44
N TYR A 88 -3.29 -8.91 10.20
CA TYR A 88 -2.01 -8.36 10.61
C TYR A 88 -2.13 -7.83 12.04
N VAL A 89 -1.07 -8.02 12.83
CA VAL A 89 -0.92 -7.45 14.17
C VAL A 89 0.35 -6.63 14.16
N ALA A 90 0.26 -5.35 14.55
CA ALA A 90 1.44 -4.51 14.67
C ALA A 90 2.41 -5.12 15.69
N THR A 91 3.65 -5.31 15.27
CA THR A 91 4.74 -5.85 16.10
C THR A 91 5.72 -4.77 16.51
N GLY A 92 5.69 -3.61 15.84
CA GLY A 92 6.45 -2.42 16.17
C GLY A 92 5.65 -1.38 16.92
N ASP A 93 6.35 -0.62 17.75
CA ASP A 93 5.79 0.58 18.39
C ASP A 93 5.73 1.81 17.48
N ASP A 94 6.21 1.68 16.23
CA ASP A 94 6.26 2.76 15.25
C ASP A 94 4.88 3.15 14.72
N GLU A 95 4.69 4.44 14.45
CA GLU A 95 3.43 4.97 13.90
C GLU A 95 3.03 4.31 12.58
N LEU A 96 4.01 3.96 11.75
CA LEU A 96 3.78 3.26 10.49
C LEU A 96 3.10 1.91 10.70
N ASP A 97 3.53 1.16 11.72
CA ASP A 97 3.01 -0.18 11.96
C ASP A 97 1.59 -0.14 12.53
N LYS A 98 1.35 0.81 13.45
CA LYS A 98 0.03 1.11 14.02
C LYS A 98 -0.97 1.59 12.95
N LEU A 99 -0.52 2.45 12.04
CA LEU A 99 -1.36 2.92 10.93
C LEU A 99 -1.62 1.83 9.90
N LEU A 100 -0.65 0.98 9.63
CA LEU A 100 -0.83 -0.17 8.74
C LEU A 100 -1.90 -1.12 9.28
N GLU A 101 -1.81 -1.50 10.55
CA GLU A 101 -2.84 -2.33 11.22
C GLU A 101 -4.22 -1.68 11.12
N LYS A 102 -4.32 -0.39 11.47
CA LYS A 102 -5.58 0.35 11.39
C LYS A 102 -6.16 0.37 9.97
N GLN A 103 -5.34 0.68 8.96
CA GLN A 103 -5.80 0.73 7.57
C GLN A 103 -6.25 -0.64 7.06
N LEU A 104 -5.58 -1.72 7.47
CA LEU A 104 -6.00 -3.08 7.11
C LEU A 104 -7.34 -3.45 7.76
N ILE A 105 -7.59 -3.00 8.98
CA ILE A 105 -8.90 -3.17 9.64
C ILE A 105 -9.98 -2.38 8.90
N ASP A 106 -9.70 -1.11 8.53
CA ASP A 106 -10.65 -0.23 7.84
C ASP A 106 -11.01 -0.74 6.42
N LEU A 107 -10.10 -1.45 5.76
CA LEU A 107 -10.31 -2.03 4.42
C LEU A 107 -11.28 -3.23 4.41
N GLY A 108 -11.53 -3.84 5.57
CA GLY A 108 -12.54 -4.89 5.72
C GLY A 108 -11.98 -6.33 5.69
N PRO A 109 -12.81 -7.32 5.35
CA PRO A 109 -12.43 -8.73 5.43
C PRO A 109 -11.49 -9.11 4.26
N ASP A 110 -10.34 -9.68 4.62
CA ASP A 110 -9.29 -10.21 3.73
C ASP A 110 -8.66 -9.20 2.74
N PRO A 111 -8.08 -8.09 3.24
CA PRO A 111 -7.41 -7.11 2.36
C PRO A 111 -6.14 -7.66 1.73
N LEU A 112 -5.54 -8.69 2.32
CA LEU A 112 -4.31 -9.32 1.85
C LEU A 112 -4.56 -10.49 0.91
N LYS A 113 -5.82 -10.83 0.60
CA LYS A 113 -6.20 -11.93 -0.30
C LYS A 113 -5.55 -13.27 0.10
N GLY A 114 -5.55 -13.57 1.40
CA GLY A 114 -4.95 -14.76 1.99
C GLY A 114 -3.41 -14.72 2.15
N ASN A 115 -2.75 -13.63 1.76
CA ASN A 115 -1.30 -13.50 1.97
C ASN A 115 -0.97 -13.15 3.43
N GLU A 116 0.11 -13.72 3.95
CA GLU A 116 0.65 -13.39 5.28
C GLU A 116 1.62 -12.21 5.18
N LEU A 117 1.37 -11.16 5.96
CA LEU A 117 2.25 -10.00 6.06
C LEU A 117 3.07 -10.07 7.35
N VAL A 118 4.38 -10.23 7.21
CA VAL A 118 5.33 -10.33 8.33
C VAL A 118 6.29 -9.15 8.32
N ARG A 119 6.43 -8.49 9.47
CA ARG A 119 7.42 -7.42 9.63
C ARG A 119 8.82 -8.02 9.77
N THR A 120 9.77 -7.57 8.95
CA THR A 120 11.17 -8.05 8.99
C THR A 120 12.14 -7.00 9.51
N GLY A 121 11.73 -5.74 9.58
CA GLY A 121 12.53 -4.65 10.13
C GLY A 121 11.82 -3.29 9.99
N PRO A 122 12.49 -2.19 10.35
CA PRO A 122 11.93 -0.86 10.18
C PRO A 122 11.67 -0.61 8.68
N SER A 123 10.44 -0.25 8.33
CA SER A 123 10.00 -0.04 6.94
C SER A 123 10.12 -1.25 6.00
N LYS A 124 10.42 -2.46 6.51
CA LYS A 124 10.62 -3.67 5.70
C LYS A 124 9.65 -4.76 6.11
N TYR A 125 8.86 -5.21 5.15
CA TYR A 125 7.81 -6.20 5.32
C TYR A 125 7.98 -7.33 4.31
N LYS A 126 7.49 -8.51 4.63
CA LYS A 126 7.42 -9.67 3.74
C LYS A 126 5.94 -10.01 3.56
N LEU A 127 5.44 -9.96 2.34
CA LEU A 127 4.10 -10.44 1.99
C LEU A 127 4.26 -11.78 1.26
N GLY A 128 3.96 -12.88 1.93
CA GLY A 128 4.31 -14.23 1.45
C GLY A 128 5.82 -14.36 1.22
N ASP A 129 6.24 -14.44 -0.05
CA ASP A 129 7.65 -14.46 -0.45
C ASP A 129 8.17 -13.14 -1.01
N LYS A 130 7.29 -12.16 -1.26
CA LYS A 130 7.69 -10.86 -1.79
C LYS A 130 8.12 -9.94 -0.64
N ARG A 131 9.32 -9.38 -0.74
CA ARG A 131 9.78 -8.31 0.17
C ARG A 131 9.23 -6.96 -0.31
N VAL A 132 8.61 -6.24 0.61
CA VAL A 132 8.01 -4.93 0.37
C VAL A 132 8.59 -3.89 1.32
N PHE A 133 8.81 -2.69 0.79
CA PHE A 133 9.30 -1.56 1.58
C PHE A 133 8.16 -0.57 1.75
N MET A 134 7.85 -0.23 2.99
CA MET A 134 6.74 0.67 3.33
C MET A 134 7.26 1.93 4.00
N LYS A 135 6.65 3.07 3.70
CA LYS A 135 6.98 4.35 4.32
C LYS A 135 5.72 5.16 4.57
N LEU A 136 5.74 5.94 5.65
CA LEU A 136 4.71 6.89 5.96
C LEU A 136 4.96 8.17 5.14
N ASN A 137 3.96 8.59 4.38
CA ASN A 137 4.01 9.82 3.61
C ASN A 137 2.69 10.58 3.80
N ALA A 138 2.76 11.81 4.30
CA ALA A 138 1.60 12.66 4.60
C ALA A 138 0.51 11.95 5.44
N GLY A 139 0.90 11.11 6.40
CA GLY A 139 -0.02 10.35 7.25
C GLY A 139 -0.65 9.11 6.60
N ALA A 140 -0.28 8.78 5.36
CA ALA A 140 -0.72 7.57 4.67
C ALA A 140 0.42 6.56 4.49
N VAL A 141 0.10 5.27 4.59
CA VAL A 141 1.06 4.20 4.31
C VAL A 141 1.23 4.06 2.80
N THR A 142 2.47 4.20 2.35
CA THR A 142 2.87 4.02 0.94
C THR A 142 3.84 2.86 0.82
N ILE A 143 3.75 2.12 -0.28
CA ILE A 143 4.55 0.94 -0.56
C ILE A 143 5.41 1.23 -1.77
N ARG A 144 6.70 0.87 -1.69
CA ARG A 144 7.62 0.96 -2.81
C ARG A 144 7.39 -0.21 -3.75
N ASP A 145 6.84 0.07 -4.92
CA ASP A 145 6.65 -0.90 -5.99
C ASP A 145 7.22 -0.33 -7.29
N ASN A 146 8.03 -1.13 -8.00
CA ASN A 146 8.66 -0.73 -9.26
C ASN A 146 9.38 0.64 -9.23
N GLY A 147 10.01 0.96 -8.09
CA GLY A 147 10.76 2.21 -7.90
C GLY A 147 9.92 3.44 -7.56
N ARG A 148 8.59 3.32 -7.48
CA ARG A 148 7.67 4.39 -7.09
C ARG A 148 6.99 4.06 -5.77
N PHE A 149 6.52 5.08 -5.04
CA PHE A 149 5.72 4.89 -3.84
C PHE A 149 4.24 4.99 -4.21
N VAL A 150 3.52 3.89 -4.04
CA VAL A 150 2.07 3.80 -4.30
C VAL A 150 1.31 3.71 -2.97
N PRO A 151 0.12 4.32 -2.86
CA PRO A 151 -0.72 4.18 -1.67
C PRO A 151 -1.09 2.72 -1.40
N LEU A 152 -1.15 2.32 -0.12
CA LEU A 152 -1.51 0.95 0.31
C LEU A 152 -2.77 0.43 -0.40
N VAL A 153 -3.84 1.23 -0.40
CA VAL A 153 -5.14 0.87 -0.98
C VAL A 153 -5.05 0.57 -2.48
N GLN A 154 -4.23 1.32 -3.21
CA GLN A 154 -4.02 1.09 -4.63
C GLN A 154 -3.19 -0.17 -4.84
N TRP A 155 -2.11 -0.32 -4.09
CA TRP A 155 -1.21 -1.47 -4.18
C TRP A 155 -1.93 -2.79 -3.89
N LEU A 156 -2.81 -2.84 -2.88
CA LEU A 156 -3.57 -4.05 -2.52
C LEU A 156 -4.52 -4.53 -3.63
N LYS A 157 -4.97 -3.63 -4.52
CA LYS A 157 -5.78 -4.04 -5.68
C LYS A 157 -4.96 -4.90 -6.64
N ASP A 158 -3.70 -4.53 -6.82
CA ASP A 158 -2.75 -5.18 -7.73
C ASP A 158 -2.04 -6.40 -7.10
N VAL A 159 -2.16 -6.59 -5.78
CA VAL A 159 -1.61 -7.78 -5.10
C VAL A 159 -2.27 -9.04 -5.65
N GLU A 160 -1.45 -10.00 -6.08
CA GLU A 160 -1.93 -11.31 -6.46
C GLU A 160 -2.46 -12.05 -5.22
N PRO A 161 -3.63 -12.71 -5.32
CA PRO A 161 -4.11 -13.56 -4.24
C PRO A 161 -3.06 -14.62 -3.92
N ALA A 162 -2.94 -15.00 -2.65
CA ALA A 162 -2.01 -16.04 -2.26
C ALA A 162 -2.27 -17.29 -3.13
N ALA A 163 -1.27 -17.71 -3.91
CA ALA A 163 -1.35 -18.92 -4.73
C ALA A 163 -1.57 -20.18 -3.88
N THR A 164 -1.40 -20.05 -2.57
CA THR A 164 -1.70 -21.04 -1.55
C THR A 164 -3.22 -21.17 -1.38
N GLY A 165 -3.78 -22.15 -2.08
CA GLY A 165 -5.08 -22.72 -1.71
C GLY A 165 -5.13 -23.11 -0.22
N PRO A 166 -6.35 -23.40 0.28
CA PRO A 166 -6.60 -23.54 1.72
C PRO A 166 -5.66 -24.56 2.34
N ARG A 167 -4.81 -24.10 3.28
CA ARG A 167 -4.15 -24.87 4.34
C ARG A 167 -4.04 -26.38 4.03
N GLY A 168 -3.12 -26.71 3.13
CA GLY A 168 -2.79 -28.09 2.79
C GLY A 168 -1.28 -28.22 2.69
N SER A 169 -0.68 -28.67 3.78
CA SER A 169 0.68 -29.21 3.84
C SER A 169 1.01 -30.06 2.61
N LEU A 170 2.09 -29.74 1.92
CA LEU A 170 2.94 -30.61 1.09
C LEU A 170 4.18 -29.77 0.75
N HIS A 171 5.14 -29.67 1.68
CA HIS A 171 6.45 -30.30 1.49
C HIS A 171 6.98 -30.12 0.06
N ASP A 172 7.75 -29.05 -0.15
CA ASP A 172 8.61 -28.88 -1.34
C ASP A 172 9.67 -30.00 -1.44
N ASP A 173 9.85 -30.81 -0.38
CA ASP A 173 10.71 -32.00 -0.38
C ASP A 173 10.16 -33.19 -1.18
N ASP A 174 8.88 -33.21 -1.57
CA ASP A 174 8.30 -34.32 -2.36
C ASP A 174 8.56 -34.21 -3.88
N LEU A 175 9.02 -33.06 -4.38
CA LEU A 175 9.29 -32.90 -5.82
C LEU A 175 10.60 -33.58 -6.25
N PHE A 176 11.58 -33.69 -5.34
CA PHE A 176 12.82 -34.43 -5.60
C PHE A 176 12.71 -35.93 -5.27
N GLY A 177 11.79 -36.34 -4.38
CA GLY A 177 11.55 -37.75 -4.08
C GLY A 177 10.95 -38.55 -5.25
N ALA A 178 10.12 -37.91 -6.07
CA ALA A 178 9.50 -38.56 -7.23
C ALA A 178 10.46 -38.80 -8.41
N MET A 179 11.62 -38.12 -8.44
CA MET A 179 12.58 -38.24 -9.55
C MET A 179 13.59 -39.39 -9.35
N ASP A 180 13.81 -39.83 -8.11
CA ASP A 180 14.71 -40.94 -7.79
C ASP A 180 14.03 -42.33 -7.91
N ALA A 181 12.69 -42.40 -7.84
CA ALA A 181 11.95 -43.66 -7.94
C ALA A 181 11.87 -44.23 -9.38
N ALA A 182 12.30 -43.48 -10.39
CA ALA A 182 12.30 -43.89 -11.80
C ALA A 182 13.69 -44.30 -12.34
N SER A 183 14.71 -44.40 -11.47
CA SER A 183 16.05 -44.81 -11.90
C SER A 183 16.20 -46.35 -11.93
N PRO A 184 16.51 -46.97 -13.09
CA PRO A 184 16.68 -48.42 -13.23
C PRO A 184 17.94 -48.99 -12.55
N TYR A 185 18.72 -48.17 -11.84
CA TYR A 185 19.95 -48.58 -11.15
C TYR A 185 19.75 -49.01 -9.69
N ALA A 186 18.54 -48.88 -9.12
CA ALA A 186 18.26 -49.22 -7.72
C ALA A 186 18.22 -50.73 -7.40
N GLN A 187 18.45 -51.63 -8.38
CA GLN A 187 18.36 -53.08 -8.19
C GLN A 187 19.69 -53.81 -7.89
N HIS A 188 20.77 -53.08 -7.58
CA HIS A 188 22.06 -53.69 -7.24
C HIS A 188 22.55 -53.31 -5.85
N SER A 189 21.85 -53.78 -4.82
CA SER A 189 22.39 -54.00 -3.47
C SER A 189 21.45 -54.90 -2.68
#